data_AF-A0A4E0QXN7-F1
#
_entry.id   AF-A0A4E0QXN7-F1
#
_cell.length_a   1.000
_cell.length_b   1.000
_cell.length_c   1.000
_cell.angle_alpha   90.00
_cell.angle_beta   90.00
_cell.angle_gamma   90.00
#
_symmetry.space_group_name_H-M   'P 1'
#
loop_
_entity.id
_entity.type
_entity.pdbx_description
1 polymer ?
#
loop_
_entity_poly.entity_id
_entity_poly.type
_entity_poly.pdbx_seq_one_letter_code
_entity_poly.pdbx_strand_id
1 'polypeptide(L)'
;MEFHRGSRKTWRQRQVPSPCGKSCLQEKLRVFCSLPTIAANLGPVDTRERLIPTIADLVSNAIDAGDDEVLLAIAQKLKGFADLVGGKEQAACLLPILEKIICCVEEIVVAQAACDALVEIIPKLPQEVVEEKCMGMIRRILEDFTPEEPVSNPRFSKRVRYGTSTVVMSDRSS
;
A
#
# COMPACT_ATOMS: atom_id res chain seq x y z
N MET A 1 16.51 50.18 -41.09
CA MET A 1 15.69 50.36 -39.88
C MET A 1 14.28 49.95 -40.25
N GLU A 2 13.83 48.77 -39.82
CA GLU A 2 12.41 48.49 -39.59
C GLU A 2 12.32 47.29 -38.65
N PHE A 3 11.59 47.51 -37.57
CA PHE A 3 11.57 46.72 -36.35
C PHE A 3 10.19 46.04 -36.27
N HIS A 4 10.21 44.77 -35.86
CA HIS A 4 9.10 43.98 -35.33
C HIS A 4 7.85 43.68 -36.19
N ARG A 5 7.65 42.38 -36.41
CA ARG A 5 6.40 41.74 -35.98
C ARG A 5 6.68 40.32 -35.49
N GLY A 6 6.48 40.14 -34.19
CA GLY A 6 6.51 38.83 -33.55
C GLY A 6 5.40 37.94 -34.10
N SER A 7 5.68 36.64 -34.13
CA SER A 7 4.66 35.62 -34.20
C SER A 7 5.00 34.54 -33.20
N ARG A 8 4.44 34.74 -31.99
CA ARG A 8 4.14 33.66 -31.04
C ARG A 8 3.17 32.72 -31.75
N LYS A 9 3.69 31.67 -32.39
CA LYS A 9 2.87 30.55 -32.85
C LYS A 9 2.77 29.56 -31.70
N THR A 10 1.58 29.60 -31.12
CA THR A 10 1.03 28.73 -30.10
C THR A 10 1.41 27.28 -30.31
N TRP A 11 1.93 26.66 -29.25
CA TRP A 11 2.05 25.22 -29.11
C TRP A 11 0.63 24.63 -29.09
N ARG A 12 0.04 24.43 -30.28
CA ARG A 12 -1.16 23.62 -30.44
C ARG A 12 -0.81 22.23 -29.96
N GLN A 13 -1.43 21.85 -28.84
CA GLN A 13 -1.65 20.50 -28.38
C GLN A 13 -1.81 19.55 -29.58
N ARG A 14 -0.78 18.75 -29.85
CA ARG A 14 -0.98 17.46 -30.51
C ARG A 14 -1.53 16.53 -29.43
N GLN A 15 -2.85 16.57 -29.26
CA GLN A 15 -3.56 15.38 -28.81
C GLN A 15 -3.29 14.30 -29.85
N VAL A 16 -2.39 13.39 -29.53
CA VAL A 16 -2.27 12.11 -30.23
C VAL A 16 -3.57 11.33 -29.95
N PRO A 17 -4.29 10.88 -30.98
CA PRO A 17 -5.49 10.07 -30.76
C PRO A 17 -5.04 8.70 -30.24
N SER A 18 -5.50 8.32 -29.04
CA SER A 18 -5.22 7.02 -28.44
C SER A 18 -5.88 5.89 -29.26
N PRO A 19 -5.12 4.95 -29.84
CA PRO A 19 -5.72 3.84 -30.58
C PRO A 19 -6.19 2.74 -29.62
N CYS A 20 -7.48 2.43 -29.72
CA CYS A 20 -8.14 1.13 -29.55
C CYS A 20 -7.80 0.27 -28.30
N GLY A 21 -8.83 0.04 -27.48
CA GLY A 21 -8.81 -0.61 -26.16
C GLY A 21 -8.47 -2.11 -26.09
N LYS A 22 -7.48 -2.60 -26.85
CA LYS A 22 -6.86 -3.94 -26.66
C LYS A 22 -5.33 -3.96 -26.81
N SER A 23 -4.73 -2.99 -27.51
CA SER A 23 -3.27 -2.93 -27.72
C SER A 23 -2.50 -2.31 -26.55
N CYS A 24 -3.10 -1.37 -25.81
CA CYS A 24 -2.45 -0.68 -24.69
C CYS A 24 -2.16 -1.62 -23.51
N LEU A 25 -3.07 -2.55 -23.22
CA LEU A 25 -2.94 -3.51 -22.12
C LEU A 25 -1.80 -4.51 -22.36
N GLN A 26 -1.65 -5.01 -23.59
CA GLN A 26 -0.53 -5.90 -23.93
C GLN A 26 0.82 -5.18 -23.89
N GLU A 27 0.87 -3.91 -24.32
CA GLU A 27 2.08 -3.09 -24.22
C GLU A 27 2.48 -2.87 -22.75
N LYS A 28 1.50 -2.52 -21.91
CA LYS A 28 1.62 -2.42 -20.45
C LYS A 28 2.16 -3.73 -19.87
N LEU A 29 1.48 -4.86 -20.09
CA LEU A 29 1.87 -6.18 -19.58
C LEU A 29 3.27 -6.62 -20.04
N ARG A 30 3.68 -6.29 -21.27
CA ARG A 30 5.02 -6.58 -21.77
C ARG A 30 6.10 -5.88 -20.96
N VAL A 31 5.88 -4.61 -20.61
CA VAL A 31 6.79 -3.86 -19.74
C VAL A 31 6.83 -4.50 -18.35
N PHE A 32 5.68 -4.87 -17.79
CA PHE A 32 5.59 -5.47 -16.45
C PHE A 32 6.26 -6.84 -16.35
N CYS A 33 6.12 -7.69 -17.37
CA CYS A 33 6.81 -8.98 -17.42
C CYS A 33 8.34 -8.85 -17.50
N SER A 34 8.85 -7.73 -18.01
CA SER A 34 10.29 -7.47 -18.10
C SER A 34 10.91 -6.84 -16.83
N LEU A 35 10.10 -6.44 -15.84
CA LEU A 35 10.57 -5.79 -14.60
C LEU A 35 11.67 -6.58 -13.86
N PRO A 36 11.58 -7.92 -13.68
CA PRO A 36 12.64 -8.67 -13.00
C PRO A 36 13.95 -8.64 -13.78
N THR A 37 13.88 -8.70 -15.12
CA THR A 37 15.05 -8.61 -15.99
C THR A 37 15.67 -7.21 -15.94
N ILE A 38 14.85 -6.16 -15.90
CA ILE A 38 15.32 -4.78 -15.77
C ILE A 38 16.01 -4.59 -14.41
N ALA A 39 15.42 -5.06 -13.32
CA ALA A 39 16.00 -4.97 -11.98
C ALA A 39 17.34 -5.72 -11.88
N ALA A 40 17.43 -6.91 -12.48
CA ALA A 40 18.68 -7.68 -12.51
C ALA A 40 19.80 -6.95 -13.27
N ASN A 41 19.47 -6.18 -14.31
CA ASN A 41 20.46 -5.40 -15.08
C ASN A 41 20.83 -4.07 -14.41
N LEU A 42 19.89 -3.41 -13.73
CA LEU A 42 20.15 -2.16 -12.99
C LEU A 42 20.98 -2.40 -11.72
N GLY A 43 20.79 -3.55 -11.08
CA GLY A 43 21.37 -3.85 -9.78
C GLY A 43 20.54 -3.29 -8.62
N PRO A 44 20.89 -3.64 -7.37
CA PRO A 44 20.01 -3.48 -6.22
C PRO A 44 19.81 -2.02 -5.79
N VAL A 45 20.81 -1.16 -5.98
CA VAL A 45 20.73 0.26 -5.58
C VAL A 45 19.77 1.03 -6.49
N ASP A 46 20.01 0.99 -7.80
CA ASP A 46 19.15 1.64 -8.80
C ASP A 46 17.74 1.06 -8.82
N THR A 47 17.60 -0.24 -8.55
CA THR A 47 16.28 -0.86 -8.41
C THR A 47 15.48 -0.18 -7.30
N ARG A 48 16.09 0.07 -6.14
CA ARG A 48 15.40 0.74 -5.02
C ARG A 48 15.13 2.21 -5.27
N GLU A 49 16.10 2.94 -5.82
CA GLU A 49 16.00 4.40 -5.95
C GLU A 49 15.15 4.83 -7.15
N ARG A 50 15.04 3.99 -8.18
CA ARG A 50 14.39 4.34 -9.44
C ARG A 50 13.25 3.41 -9.78
N LEU A 51 13.47 2.10 -9.72
CA LEU A 51 12.49 1.13 -10.18
C LEU A 51 11.33 0.99 -9.19
N ILE A 52 11.61 0.93 -7.88
CA ILE A 52 10.58 0.82 -6.84
C ILE A 52 9.60 2.02 -6.86
N PRO A 53 10.04 3.29 -6.89
CA PRO A 53 9.14 4.43 -7.06
C PRO A 53 8.33 4.35 -8.35
N THR A 54 8.97 3.95 -9.45
CA THR A 54 8.28 3.77 -10.74
C THR A 54 7.17 2.72 -10.62
N ILE A 55 7.41 1.59 -9.94
CA ILE A 55 6.39 0.57 -9.70
C ILE A 55 5.26 1.12 -8.82
N ALA A 56 5.57 1.88 -7.77
CA ALA A 56 4.58 2.48 -6.89
C ALA A 56 3.64 3.44 -7.64
N ASP A 57 4.19 4.28 -8.52
CA ASP A 57 3.42 5.18 -9.38
C ASP A 57 2.55 4.39 -10.36
N LEU A 58 3.09 3.32 -10.95
CA LEU A 58 2.35 2.46 -11.88
C LEU A 58 1.19 1.74 -11.20
N VAL A 59 1.40 1.20 -9.99
CA VAL A 59 0.34 0.60 -9.18
C VAL A 59 -0.75 1.62 -8.88
N SER A 60 -0.37 2.84 -8.50
CA SER A 60 -1.34 3.92 -8.23
C SER A 60 -2.20 4.23 -9.46
N ASN A 61 -1.56 4.40 -10.62
CA ASN A 61 -2.27 4.64 -11.87
C ASN A 61 -3.16 3.46 -12.30
N ALA A 62 -2.74 2.23 -12.03
CA ALA A 62 -3.51 1.03 -12.37
C ALA A 62 -4.72 0.85 -11.45
N ILE A 63 -4.62 1.22 -10.17
CA ILE A 63 -5.75 1.29 -9.24
C ILE A 63 -6.76 2.34 -9.73
N ASP A 64 -6.31 3.56 -10.03
CA ASP A 64 -7.20 4.63 -10.50
C ASP A 64 -7.90 4.29 -11.83
N ALA A 65 -7.25 3.48 -12.67
CA ALA A 65 -7.79 3.03 -13.94
C ALA A 65 -8.66 1.76 -13.86
N GLY A 66 -8.66 1.05 -12.72
CA GLY A 66 -9.31 -0.26 -12.58
C GLY A 66 -8.69 -1.34 -13.48
N ASP A 67 -7.38 -1.27 -13.74
CA ASP A 67 -6.65 -2.23 -14.58
C ASP A 67 -6.24 -3.48 -13.77
N ASP A 68 -7.22 -4.27 -13.30
CA ASP A 68 -6.97 -5.42 -12.40
C ASP A 68 -6.00 -6.46 -12.96
N GLU A 69 -6.02 -6.70 -14.27
CA GLU A 69 -5.08 -7.61 -14.95
C GLU A 69 -3.61 -7.16 -14.80
N VAL A 70 -3.39 -5.85 -14.83
CA VAL A 70 -2.06 -5.25 -14.64
C VAL A 70 -1.65 -5.40 -13.18
N LEU A 71 -2.55 -5.10 -12.25
CA LEU A 71 -2.30 -5.21 -10.81
C LEU A 71 -1.98 -6.66 -10.41
N LEU A 72 -2.72 -7.63 -10.94
CA LEU A 72 -2.45 -9.05 -10.73
C LEU A 72 -1.04 -9.43 -11.21
N ALA A 73 -0.68 -9.03 -12.43
CA ALA A 73 0.64 -9.30 -13.00
C ALA A 73 1.76 -8.68 -12.15
N ILE A 74 1.58 -7.44 -11.68
CA ILE A 74 2.55 -6.77 -10.79
C ILE A 74 2.68 -7.54 -9.48
N ALA A 75 1.58 -7.84 -8.79
CA ALA A 75 1.59 -8.54 -7.50
C ALA A 75 2.32 -9.89 -7.59
N GLN A 76 2.05 -10.67 -8.64
CA GLN A 76 2.74 -11.95 -8.89
C GLN A 76 4.25 -11.79 -9.12
N LYS A 77 4.69 -10.71 -9.78
CA LYS A 77 6.12 -10.45 -10.00
C LYS A 77 6.82 -9.93 -8.75
N LEU A 78 6.10 -9.21 -7.89
CA LEU A 78 6.66 -8.66 -6.64
C LEU A 78 7.07 -9.75 -5.63
N LYS A 79 6.43 -10.93 -5.68
CA LYS A 79 6.75 -12.09 -4.82
C LYS A 79 8.24 -12.48 -4.85
N GLY A 80 8.88 -12.45 -6.02
CA GLY A 80 10.30 -12.77 -6.21
C GLY A 80 11.24 -11.55 -6.21
N PHE A 81 10.74 -10.34 -5.94
CA PHE A 81 11.51 -9.11 -6.10
C PHE A 81 12.43 -8.80 -4.91
N ALA A 82 12.23 -9.47 -3.77
CA ALA A 82 13.04 -9.27 -2.56
C ALA A 82 14.54 -9.51 -2.79
N ASP A 83 14.90 -10.50 -3.60
CA ASP A 83 16.30 -10.80 -3.90
C ASP A 83 16.92 -9.76 -4.86
N LEU A 84 16.09 -9.13 -5.70
CA LEU A 84 16.53 -8.14 -6.70
C LEU A 84 16.79 -6.75 -6.08
N VAL A 85 16.18 -6.43 -4.95
CA VAL A 85 16.36 -5.13 -4.24
C VAL A 85 17.57 -5.11 -3.28
N GLY A 86 18.32 -6.21 -3.20
CA GLY A 86 19.45 -6.35 -2.28
C GLY A 86 19.14 -7.20 -1.05
N GLY A 87 18.09 -8.03 -1.11
CA GLY A 87 17.81 -9.04 -0.10
C GLY A 87 17.08 -8.52 1.13
N LYS A 88 17.23 -9.28 2.22
CA LYS A 88 16.46 -9.21 3.47
C LYS A 88 16.37 -7.83 4.10
N GLU A 89 17.48 -7.10 4.15
CA GLU A 89 17.55 -5.78 4.80
C GLU A 89 16.80 -4.70 4.02
N GLN A 90 16.67 -4.88 2.70
CA GLN A 90 16.14 -3.86 1.79
C GLN A 90 14.77 -4.21 1.22
N ALA A 91 14.30 -5.44 1.40
CA ALA A 91 12.98 -5.90 0.94
C ALA A 91 11.80 -5.14 1.58
N ALA A 92 12.05 -4.43 2.69
CA ALA A 92 11.06 -3.58 3.35
C ALA A 92 10.49 -2.47 2.45
N CYS A 93 11.16 -2.10 1.36
CA CYS A 93 10.66 -1.10 0.41
C CYS A 93 9.45 -1.59 -0.42
N LEU A 94 9.21 -2.91 -0.48
CA LEU A 94 8.09 -3.52 -1.21
C LEU A 94 6.78 -3.48 -0.42
N LEU A 95 6.89 -3.42 0.92
CA LEU A 95 5.78 -3.45 1.86
C LEU A 95 4.69 -2.39 1.56
N PRO A 96 5.02 -1.10 1.36
CA PRO A 96 3.99 -0.08 1.12
C PRO A 96 3.23 -0.29 -0.21
N ILE A 97 3.89 -0.87 -1.22
CA ILE A 97 3.28 -1.13 -2.53
C ILE A 97 2.25 -2.26 -2.39
N LEU A 98 2.61 -3.34 -1.70
CA LEU A 98 1.72 -4.47 -1.46
C LEU A 98 0.55 -4.10 -0.55
N GLU A 99 0.81 -3.33 0.50
CA GLU A 99 -0.24 -2.77 1.37
C GLU A 99 -1.27 -1.96 0.57
N LYS A 100 -0.80 -1.08 -0.33
CA LYS A 100 -1.69 -0.26 -1.16
C LYS A 100 -2.57 -1.12 -2.09
N ILE A 101 -2.02 -2.19 -2.66
CA ILE A 101 -2.81 -3.11 -3.49
C ILE A 101 -3.89 -3.80 -2.64
N ILE A 102 -3.56 -4.24 -1.43
CA ILE A 102 -4.53 -4.95 -0.56
C ILE A 102 -5.63 -4.02 -0.05
N CYS A 103 -5.30 -2.77 0.32
CA CYS A 103 -6.27 -1.82 0.86
C CYS A 103 -7.17 -1.20 -0.22
N CYS A 104 -6.66 -0.99 -1.44
CA CYS A 104 -7.36 -0.20 -2.45
C CYS A 104 -8.00 -1.02 -3.59
N VAL A 105 -7.77 -2.33 -3.66
CA VAL A 105 -8.26 -3.18 -4.75
C VAL A 105 -9.33 -4.12 -4.25
N GLU A 106 -10.53 -4.05 -4.84
CA GLU A 106 -11.67 -4.89 -4.49
C GLU A 106 -11.59 -6.30 -5.09
N GLU A 107 -10.84 -6.49 -6.19
CA GLU A 107 -10.69 -7.78 -6.84
C GLU A 107 -9.90 -8.77 -5.96
N ILE A 108 -10.60 -9.79 -5.47
CA ILE A 108 -10.10 -10.77 -4.50
C ILE A 108 -8.87 -11.51 -5.05
N VAL A 109 -8.86 -11.82 -6.36
CA VAL A 109 -7.73 -12.54 -6.97
C VAL A 109 -6.45 -11.69 -6.95
N VAL A 110 -6.57 -10.38 -7.13
CA VAL A 110 -5.45 -9.43 -7.07
C VAL A 110 -4.96 -9.29 -5.62
N ALA A 111 -5.90 -9.09 -4.68
CA ALA A 111 -5.58 -8.96 -3.26
C ALA A 111 -4.89 -10.23 -2.72
N GLN A 112 -5.37 -11.42 -3.10
CA GLN A 112 -4.77 -12.69 -2.70
C GLN A 112 -3.33 -12.81 -3.23
N ALA A 113 -3.08 -12.42 -4.48
CA ALA A 113 -1.72 -12.45 -5.04
C ALA A 113 -0.77 -11.50 -4.29
N ALA A 114 -1.25 -10.34 -3.85
CA ALA A 114 -0.47 -9.41 -3.04
C ALA A 114 -0.22 -9.96 -1.62
N CYS A 115 -1.21 -10.59 -1.00
CA CYS A 115 -1.06 -11.30 0.27
C CYS A 115 -0.03 -12.43 0.17
N ASP A 116 -0.07 -13.25 -0.88
CA ASP A 116 0.90 -14.32 -1.12
C ASP A 116 2.33 -13.78 -1.25
N ALA A 117 2.49 -12.61 -1.87
CA ALA A 117 3.78 -11.93 -1.96
C ALA A 117 4.25 -11.46 -0.57
N LEU A 118 3.37 -10.88 0.26
CA LEU A 118 3.70 -10.49 1.64
C LEU A 118 4.11 -11.69 2.49
N VAL A 119 3.37 -12.80 2.43
CA VAL A 119 3.67 -14.03 3.18
C VAL A 119 5.06 -14.57 2.82
N GLU A 120 5.52 -14.40 1.58
CA GLU A 120 6.87 -14.79 1.19
C GLU A 120 7.95 -13.79 1.64
N ILE A 121 7.64 -12.48 1.67
CA ILE A 121 8.62 -11.43 1.98
C ILE A 121 8.82 -11.28 3.49
N ILE A 122 7.76 -11.31 4.30
CA ILE A 122 7.81 -11.12 5.76
C ILE A 122 8.84 -12.01 6.46
N PRO A 123 8.92 -13.34 6.24
CA PRO A 123 9.93 -14.18 6.89
C PRO A 123 11.36 -13.90 6.44
N LYS A 124 11.55 -13.15 5.34
CA LYS A 124 12.85 -12.70 4.88
C LYS A 124 13.27 -11.38 5.54
N LEU A 125 12.38 -10.65 6.21
CA LEU A 125 12.72 -9.36 6.83
C LEU A 125 13.41 -9.52 8.20
N PRO A 126 14.24 -8.56 8.62
CA PRO A 126 14.76 -8.52 9.98
C PRO A 126 13.62 -8.28 10.98
N GLN A 127 13.74 -8.87 12.17
CA GLN A 127 12.69 -8.86 13.19
C GLN A 127 12.23 -7.45 13.59
N GLU A 128 13.17 -6.51 13.73
CA GLU A 128 12.89 -5.11 14.08
C GLU A 128 11.92 -4.46 13.07
N VAL A 129 12.12 -4.72 11.78
CA VAL A 129 11.25 -4.18 10.72
C VAL A 129 9.87 -4.81 10.74
N VAL A 130 9.77 -6.09 11.09
CA VAL A 130 8.49 -6.79 11.21
C VAL A 130 7.67 -6.19 12.36
N GLU A 131 8.29 -6.00 13.51
CA GLU A 131 7.63 -5.43 14.69
C GLU A 131 7.17 -4.00 14.47
N GLU A 132 7.99 -3.17 13.82
CA GLU A 132 7.65 -1.76 13.57
C GLU A 132 6.70 -1.57 12.39
N LYS A 133 6.98 -2.18 11.24
CA LYS A 133 6.28 -1.90 9.98
C LYS A 133 5.14 -2.86 9.70
N CYS A 134 5.35 -4.17 9.87
CA CYS A 134 4.32 -5.15 9.53
C CYS A 134 3.13 -5.09 10.50
N MET A 135 3.37 -4.87 11.80
CA MET A 135 2.28 -4.71 12.76
C MET A 135 1.40 -3.49 12.45
N GLY A 136 2.02 -2.35 12.12
CA GLY A 136 1.28 -1.15 11.72
C GLY A 136 0.48 -1.35 10.43
N MET A 137 1.06 -2.04 9.44
CA MET A 137 0.38 -2.39 8.20
C MET A 137 -0.82 -3.30 8.43
N ILE A 138 -0.64 -4.42 9.14
CA ILE A 138 -1.72 -5.39 9.40
C ILE A 138 -2.88 -4.71 10.13
N ARG A 139 -2.58 -3.83 11.10
CA ARG A 139 -3.61 -3.06 11.78
C ARG A 139 -4.40 -2.19 10.81
N ARG A 140 -3.74 -1.42 9.92
CA ARG A 140 -4.43 -0.56 8.94
C ARG A 140 -5.31 -1.38 8.00
N ILE A 141 -4.77 -2.48 7.47
CA ILE A 141 -5.53 -3.41 6.64
C ILE A 141 -6.78 -3.89 7.39
N LEU A 142 -6.65 -4.36 8.63
CA LEU A 142 -7.80 -4.86 9.41
C LEU A 142 -8.80 -3.77 9.80
N GLU A 143 -8.34 -2.56 10.14
CA GLU A 143 -9.21 -1.42 10.48
C GLU A 143 -10.08 -1.02 9.28
N ASP A 144 -9.52 -1.00 8.06
CA ASP A 144 -10.27 -0.74 6.83
C ASP A 144 -11.36 -1.81 6.56
N PHE A 145 -11.19 -3.03 7.08
CA PHE A 145 -12.17 -4.11 6.96
C PHE A 145 -13.21 -4.17 8.10
N THR A 146 -13.08 -3.35 9.16
CA THR A 146 -14.07 -3.37 10.25
C THR A 146 -15.30 -2.53 9.89
N PRO A 147 -16.51 -3.11 9.76
CA PRO A 147 -17.72 -2.29 9.77
C PRO A 147 -17.81 -1.61 11.14
N GLU A 148 -17.91 -0.29 11.15
CA GLU A 148 -18.09 0.54 12.34
C GLU A 148 -19.32 0.05 13.16
N GLU A 149 -19.08 -0.79 14.16
CA GLU A 149 -20.03 -0.98 15.25
C GLU A 149 -19.97 0.28 16.12
N PRO A 150 -21.10 0.98 16.35
CA PRO A 150 -21.07 2.22 17.11
C PRO A 150 -20.62 1.93 18.54
N VAL A 151 -19.48 2.49 18.92
CA VAL A 151 -18.92 2.40 20.27
C VAL A 151 -19.92 3.01 21.26
N SER A 152 -20.70 2.15 21.93
CA SER A 152 -21.55 2.55 23.05
C SER A 152 -20.66 3.01 24.21
N ASN A 153 -20.61 4.32 24.37
CA ASN A 153 -19.84 5.11 25.35
C ASN A 153 -19.69 4.47 26.76
N PRO A 154 -18.47 4.40 27.33
CA PRO A 154 -18.23 3.87 28.67
C PRO A 154 -18.65 4.85 29.77
N ARG A 155 -19.94 4.81 30.16
CA ARG A 155 -20.43 5.37 31.43
C ARG A 155 -20.06 4.52 32.66
N PHE A 156 -19.15 3.55 32.53
CA PHE A 156 -18.64 2.75 33.64
C PHE A 156 -17.36 3.36 34.22
N SER A 157 -17.51 4.55 34.82
CA SER A 157 -16.54 5.03 35.80
C SER A 157 -16.71 4.23 37.10
N LYS A 158 -15.70 3.42 37.39
CA LYS A 158 -15.44 2.64 38.61
C LYS A 158 -15.97 3.27 39.91
N ARG A 159 -16.54 2.43 40.78
CA ARG A 159 -16.30 2.53 42.23
C ARG A 159 -16.39 1.15 42.90
N VAL A 160 -15.28 0.43 42.89
CA VAL A 160 -15.06 -0.68 43.83
C VAL A 160 -14.68 -0.05 45.17
N ARG A 161 -15.52 -0.23 46.20
CA ARG A 161 -15.14 -0.04 47.60
C ARG A 161 -15.09 -1.41 48.25
N TYR A 162 -13.90 -1.88 48.58
CA TYR A 162 -13.72 -2.98 49.53
C TYR A 162 -14.00 -2.42 50.94
N GLY A 163 -14.79 -3.17 51.71
CA GLY A 163 -15.41 -2.70 52.94
C GLY A 163 -14.45 -2.51 54.11
N THR A 164 -14.80 -1.55 54.95
CA THR A 164 -14.54 -1.58 56.39
C THR A 164 -15.81 -1.12 57.07
N SER A 165 -16.36 -1.98 57.94
CA SER A 165 -17.53 -1.74 58.76
C SER A 165 -17.54 -0.35 59.40
N THR A 166 -18.72 0.27 59.44
CA THR A 166 -19.04 1.20 60.51
C THR A 166 -20.45 0.85 60.98
N VAL A 167 -20.51 0.30 62.19
CA VAL A 167 -21.72 -0.03 62.94
C VAL A 167 -22.48 1.28 63.21
N VAL A 168 -23.75 1.33 62.82
CA VAL A 168 -24.67 2.40 63.26
C VAL A 168 -25.32 1.97 64.58
N MET A 169 -24.71 2.38 65.71
CA MET A 169 -25.43 2.45 66.98
C MET A 169 -26.47 3.57 66.86
N SER A 170 -27.73 3.19 67.03
CA SER A 170 -28.86 4.12 67.10
C SER A 170 -29.02 4.55 68.55
N ASP A 171 -28.46 5.70 68.93
CA ASP A 171 -28.87 6.39 70.15
C ASP A 171 -29.93 7.43 69.80
N ARG A 172 -31.16 7.08 70.16
CA ARG A 172 -32.31 7.97 70.28
C ARG A 172 -32.08 8.79 71.54
N SER A 173 -31.91 10.10 71.43
CA SER A 173 -31.99 11.01 72.57
C SER A 173 -33.02 12.09 72.31
N SER A 174 -33.92 12.20 73.30
CA SER A 174 -34.98 13.19 73.54
C SER A 174 -36.27 13.06 72.74
#